data_AF-A0A238KLA5-F1
#
_entry.id   AF-A0A238KLA5-F1
#
_cell.length_a   1.000
_cell.length_b   1.000
_cell.length_c   1.000
_cell.angle_alpha   90.00
_cell.angle_beta   90.00
_cell.angle_gamma   90.00
#
_symmetry.space_group_name_H-M   'P 1'
#
loop_
_entity.id
_entity.type
_entity.pdbx_description
1 polymer ?
#
loop_
_entity_poly.entity_id
_entity_poly.type
_entity_poly.pdbx_seq_one_letter_code
_entity_poly.pdbx_strand_id
1 'polypeptide(L)' 'MQDHGLKKAPNYTNAALVMAFVNLFPALIVIWGFYGYGAALGVGLALHLTLNIWAKRRG' A
#
# COMPACT_ATOMS: atom_id res chain seq x y z
N MET A 1 10.67 35.00 23.47
CA MET A 1 9.85 34.03 22.73
C MET A 1 10.71 33.48 21.61
N GLN A 2 11.29 32.29 21.81
CA GLN A 2 12.11 31.59 20.82
C GLN A 2 11.26 30.41 20.33
N ASP A 3 10.41 30.69 19.33
CA ASP A 3 9.64 29.66 18.65
C ASP A 3 10.61 28.88 17.75
N HIS A 4 11.15 27.80 18.29
CA HIS A 4 11.83 26.78 17.48
C HIS A 4 10.78 26.25 16.51
N GLY A 5 10.82 26.73 15.26
CA GLY A 5 9.92 26.30 14.21
C GLY A 5 9.95 24.78 14.14
N LEU A 6 8.85 24.14 14.54
CA LEU A 6 8.69 22.69 14.51
C LEU A 6 8.99 22.24 13.08
N LYS A 7 10.18 21.66 12.87
CA LYS A 7 10.57 21.09 11.58
C LYS A 7 9.46 20.14 11.17
N LYS A 8 8.80 20.45 10.05
CA LYS A 8 7.73 19.62 9.47
C LYS A 8 8.20 18.17 9.46
N ALA A 9 7.47 17.30 10.15
CA ALA A 9 7.81 15.89 10.22
C ALA A 9 8.01 15.35 8.79
N PRO A 10 9.06 14.56 8.51
CA PRO A 10 9.30 14.03 7.19
C PRO A 10 8.07 13.26 6.70
N ASN A 11 7.70 13.44 5.43
CA ASN A 11 6.54 12.76 4.87
C ASN A 11 6.87 11.28 4.63
N TYR A 12 6.66 10.46 5.66
CA TYR A 12 6.90 9.02 5.61
C TYR A 12 5.83 8.25 4.83
N THR A 13 4.76 8.91 4.37
CA THR A 13 3.73 8.27 3.53
C THR A 13 4.35 7.66 2.27
N ASN A 14 5.31 8.36 1.65
CA ASN A 14 6.01 7.86 0.48
C ASN A 14 6.84 6.61 0.79
N ALA A 15 7.59 6.64 1.91
CA ALA A 15 8.38 5.48 2.34
C ALA A 15 7.50 4.27 2.66
N ALA A 16 6.36 4.48 3.31
CA ALA A 16 5.38 3.43 3.58
C ALA A 16 4.76 2.86 2.30
N LEU A 17 4.45 3.71 1.31
CA LEU A 17 3.91 3.27 0.02
C LEU A 17 4.94 2.46 -0.78
N VAL A 18 6.21 2.89 -0.75
CA VAL A 18 7.31 2.17 -1.37
C VAL A 18 7.52 0.81 -0.70
N MET A 19 7.57 0.74 0.63
CA MET A 19 7.64 -0.51 1.38
C MET A 19 6.46 -1.45 1.06
N ALA A 20 5.24 -0.89 0.99
CA ALA A 20 4.05 -1.66 0.64
C ALA A 20 4.16 -2.23 -0.78
N PHE A 21 4.64 -1.44 -1.75
CA PHE A 21 4.86 -1.91 -3.12
C PHE A 21 5.95 -3.00 -3.19
N VAL A 22 7.08 -2.78 -2.52
CA VAL A 22 8.21 -3.72 -2.46
C VAL A 22 7.80 -5.06 -1.85
N ASN A 23 6.85 -5.09 -0.91
CA ASN A 23 6.34 -6.34 -0.36
C ASN A 23 5.21 -6.95 -1.21
N LEU A 24 4.33 -6.12 -1.77
CA LEU A 24 3.18 -6.59 -2.53
C LEU A 24 3.57 -7.19 -3.87
N PHE A 25 4.54 -6.60 -4.57
CA PHE A 25 4.93 -7.06 -5.91
C PHE A 25 5.53 -8.48 -5.91
N PRO A 26 6.51 -8.82 -5.04
CA PRO A 26 6.99 -10.20 -4.91
C PRO A 26 5.91 -11.15 -4.41
N ALA A 27 5.05 -10.71 -3.48
CA ALA A 27 3.95 -11.55 -3.00
C ALA A 27 3.01 -11.95 -4.15
N LEU A 28 2.67 -11.03 -5.05
CA LEU A 28 1.87 -11.32 -6.24
C LEU A 28 2.60 -12.29 -7.20
N ILE A 29 3.91 -12.16 -7.37
CA ILE A 29 4.72 -13.11 -8.18
C ILE A 29 4.74 -14.50 -7.55
N VAL A 30 4.90 -14.59 -6.23
CA VAL A 30 4.85 -15.86 -5.48
C VAL A 30 3.48 -16.51 -5.66
N ILE A 31 2.41 -15.76 -5.44
CA ILE A 31 1.03 -16.25 -5.64
C ILE A 31 0.83 -16.70 -7.08
N TRP A 32 1.35 -15.96 -8.05
CA TRP A 32 1.30 -16.33 -9.45
C TRP A 32 2.03 -17.65 -9.73
N GLY A 33 3.23 -17.85 -9.16
CA GLY A 33 4.02 -19.06 -9.33
C GLY A 33 3.37 -20.32 -8.73
N PHE A 34 2.65 -20.19 -7.62
CA PHE A 34 2.01 -21.34 -6.95
C PHE A 34 0.57 -21.61 -7.40
N TYR A 35 -0.20 -20.56 -7.70
CA TYR A 35 -1.65 -20.65 -7.95
C TYR A 35 -2.07 -20.18 -9.35
N GLY A 36 -1.14 -19.72 -10.17
CA GLY A 36 -1.41 -19.23 -11.53
C GLY A 36 -1.91 -17.78 -11.58
N TYR A 37 -2.12 -17.27 -12.79
CA TYR A 37 -2.36 -15.83 -13.04
C TYR A 37 -3.68 -15.34 -12.47
N GLY A 38 -4.72 -16.19 -12.50
CA GLY A 38 -6.03 -15.86 -11.95
C GLY A 38 -5.98 -15.54 -10.45
N ALA A 39 -5.16 -16.25 -9.67
CA ALA A 39 -5.03 -16.00 -8.24
C ALA A 39 -4.36 -14.65 -7.95
N ALA A 40 -3.31 -14.30 -8.70
CA ALA A 40 -2.65 -13.00 -8.58
C ALA A 40 -3.60 -11.83 -8.91
N LEU A 41 -4.41 -11.97 -9.97
CA LEU A 41 -5.46 -11.00 -10.29
C LEU A 41 -6.52 -10.90 -9.18
N GLY A 42 -6.94 -12.03 -8.60
CA GLY A 42 -7.87 -12.07 -7.48
C GLY A 42 -7.35 -11.29 -6.27
N VAL A 43 -6.07 -11.44 -5.92
CA VAL A 43 -5.44 -10.68 -4.84
C VAL A 43 -5.36 -9.19 -5.15
N GLY A 44 -5.02 -8.82 -6.40
CA GLY A 44 -5.06 -7.43 -6.85
C GLY A 44 -6.45 -6.80 -6.75
N LEU A 45 -7.49 -7.54 -7.15
CA LEU A 45 -8.89 -7.11 -7.02
C LEU A 45 -9.30 -6.95 -5.55
N ALA A 46 -8.95 -7.92 -4.69
CA ALA A 46 -9.25 -7.85 -3.26
C ALA A 46 -8.61 -6.62 -2.61
N LEU A 47 -7.36 -6.31 -2.97
CA LEU A 47 -6.67 -5.10 -2.52
C LEU A 47 -7.39 -3.83 -3.01
N HIS A 48 -7.75 -3.77 -4.29
CA HIS A 48 -8.45 -2.63 -4.87
C HIS A 48 -9.80 -2.37 -4.16
N LEU A 49 -10.59 -3.43 -3.93
CA LEU A 49 -11.86 -3.32 -3.21
C LEU A 49 -11.66 -2.85 -1.77
N THR A 50 -10.66 -3.39 -1.07
CA THR A 50 -10.36 -3.02 0.32
C THR A 50 -10.00 -1.54 0.43
N LEU A 51 -9.15 -1.04 -0.47
CA LEU A 51 -8.78 0.37 -0.54
C LEU A 51 -9.99 1.26 -0.86
N ASN A 52 -10.85 0.83 -1.79
CA ASN A 52 -12.03 1.60 -2.18
C ASN A 52 -13.06 1.68 -1.04
N ILE A 53 -13.25 0.59 -0.29
CA ILE A 53 -14.09 0.57 0.92
C ILE A 53 -13.49 1.48 1.99
N TRP A 54 -12.18 1.43 2.22
CA TRP A 54 -11.50 2.31 3.17
C TRP A 54 -11.59 3.78 2.77
N ALA A 55 -11.47 4.10 1.48
CA ALA A 55 -11.62 5.45 0.97
C ALA A 55 -13.05 5.97 1.17
N LYS A 56 -14.05 5.14 0.86
CA LYS A 56 -15.48 5.47 1.11
C LYS A 56 -15.82 5.66 2.59
N ARG A 57 -15.12 4.99 3.51
CA ARG A 57 -15.32 5.15 4.95
C ARG A 57 -14.63 6.37 5.55
N ARG A 58 -13.70 6.99 4.84
CA ARG A 58 -12.98 8.21 5.27
C ARG A 58 -13.55 9.50 4.68
N GLY A 59 -14.52 9.42 3.76
CA GLY A 59 -15.30 10.55 3.24
C GLY A 59 -16.60 10.70 4.00
#